data_AF-A0A7Y5X1X3-F1
#
_entry.id   AF-A0A7Y5X1X3-F1
#
_cell.length_a   1.000
_cell.length_b   1.000
_cell.length_c   1.000
_cell.angle_alpha   90.00
_cell.angle_beta   90.00
_cell.angle_gamma   90.00
#
_symmetry.space_group_name_H-M   'P 1'
#
loop_
_entity.id
_entity.type
_entity.pdbx_description
1 polymer ?
#
loop_
_entity_poly.entity_id
_entity_poly.type
_entity_poly.pdbx_seq_one_letter_code
_entity_poly.pdbx_strand_id
1 'polypeptide(L)'
;MDTQSDTVLEELAYLSSKLGSLERELLVRRRRAARNAAVSTIVLVAAVVAAAVGARLLTRSAHVDLLTWHSALAAAAATIVAFVGAGAFAARGAVRSLATYVVEAAAKPAPRISARENLVTALLASLVIVGLYVDGWRHINLADNRAGAFLTWWHVPLYIGATVTGLWITTRNQSMRDLLRGRFDIAAVPAGYRLGVFGMGLLTFGAAGDAVWHTFYGIEQGIERTMSPFHIVLFTSAALILGSPLRAAWAARGPVAPSFRRFFPALLSLTLSTAAISFIVQFLLPYLLWTKPVPDIAALGDAGENTRIVGLATVLTANLLLMAPLLFALRRWRVPFGTATVLFTTQAVLQSAMKDMERGWAVVAALLAGVAADALIAKLRVTPERAAAQRVVAGVTPLVLWLSYFGILRFGYGVGWERNVWLSAVLLAGLSGVLLSSLLVPAQPAVAGADVHVLEVADEQLAA
;
A
#
# COMPACT_ATOMS: atom_id res chain seq x y z
N MET A 1 -23.60 -64.97 -4.35
CA MET A 1 -22.49 -63.99 -4.44
C MET A 1 -22.67 -62.98 -5.58
N ASP A 2 -23.66 -63.13 -6.48
CA ASP A 2 -23.90 -62.19 -7.61
C ASP A 2 -24.75 -60.95 -7.27
N THR A 3 -25.64 -61.01 -6.26
CA THR A 3 -26.60 -59.92 -6.00
C THR A 3 -25.98 -58.67 -5.38
N GLN A 4 -24.79 -58.79 -4.77
CA GLN A 4 -24.10 -57.69 -4.11
C GLN A 4 -23.20 -56.88 -5.07
N SER A 5 -22.76 -57.49 -6.17
CA SER A 5 -22.01 -56.76 -7.22
C SER A 5 -22.93 -55.94 -8.11
N ASP A 6 -24.13 -56.45 -8.41
CA ASP A 6 -25.10 -55.76 -9.26
C ASP A 6 -25.63 -54.47 -8.60
N THR A 7 -25.87 -54.51 -7.29
CA THR A 7 -26.30 -53.35 -6.51
C THR A 7 -25.25 -52.23 -6.46
N VAL A 8 -23.96 -52.59 -6.34
CA VAL A 8 -22.86 -51.62 -6.36
C VAL A 8 -22.68 -51.01 -7.76
N LEU A 9 -22.85 -51.80 -8.82
CA LEU A 9 -22.77 -51.31 -10.20
C LEU A 9 -23.93 -50.36 -10.55
N GLU A 10 -25.14 -50.65 -10.09
CA GLU A 10 -26.29 -49.73 -10.24
C GLU A 10 -26.09 -48.43 -9.48
N GLU A 11 -25.55 -48.48 -8.26
CA GLU A 11 -25.30 -47.29 -7.45
C GLU A 11 -24.19 -46.40 -8.08
N LEU A 12 -23.14 -47.01 -8.63
CA LEU A 12 -22.10 -46.30 -9.38
C LEU A 12 -22.64 -45.68 -10.68
N ALA A 13 -23.51 -46.38 -11.41
CA ALA A 13 -24.16 -45.85 -12.60
C ALA A 13 -25.07 -44.66 -12.27
N TYR A 14 -25.82 -44.74 -11.16
CA TYR A 14 -26.64 -43.65 -10.65
C TYR A 14 -25.80 -42.43 -10.26
N LEU A 15 -24.71 -42.63 -9.50
CA LEU A 15 -23.81 -41.56 -9.08
C LEU A 15 -23.12 -40.90 -10.29
N SER A 16 -22.65 -41.67 -11.26
CA SER A 16 -22.04 -41.15 -12.50
C SER A 16 -23.04 -40.32 -13.31
N SER A 17 -24.28 -40.80 -13.44
CA SER A 17 -25.36 -40.06 -14.12
C SER A 17 -25.67 -38.73 -13.43
N LYS A 18 -25.74 -38.74 -12.10
CA LYS A 18 -26.00 -37.55 -11.27
C LYS A 18 -24.84 -36.55 -11.31
N LEU A 19 -23.60 -37.05 -11.38
CA LEU A 19 -22.42 -36.20 -11.57
C LEU A 19 -22.46 -35.52 -12.95
N GLY A 20 -22.78 -36.27 -14.00
CA GLY A 20 -22.93 -35.74 -15.36
C GLY A 20 -24.09 -34.73 -15.50
N SER A 21 -25.19 -34.90 -14.75
CA SER A 21 -26.26 -33.89 -14.73
C SER A 21 -25.82 -32.60 -14.02
N LEU A 22 -25.11 -32.71 -12.90
CA LEU A 22 -24.59 -31.56 -12.15
C LEU A 22 -23.55 -30.76 -12.95
N GLU A 23 -22.66 -31.44 -13.67
CA GLU A 23 -21.67 -30.80 -14.54
C GLU A 23 -22.33 -30.00 -15.68
N ARG A 24 -23.34 -30.60 -16.33
CA ARG A 24 -24.12 -29.91 -17.38
C ARG A 24 -24.85 -28.69 -16.83
N GLU A 25 -25.46 -28.80 -15.66
CA GLU A 25 -26.16 -27.69 -15.01
C GLU A 25 -25.19 -26.56 -14.62
N LEU A 26 -24.02 -26.89 -14.09
CA LEU A 26 -22.95 -25.95 -13.77
C LEU A 26 -22.45 -25.21 -15.01
N LEU A 27 -22.26 -25.90 -16.14
CA LEU A 27 -21.84 -25.29 -17.40
C LEU A 27 -22.89 -24.29 -17.93
N VAL A 28 -24.17 -24.64 -17.86
CA VAL A 28 -25.28 -23.74 -18.26
C VAL A 28 -25.34 -22.52 -17.35
N ARG A 29 -25.26 -22.70 -16.02
CA ARG A 29 -25.22 -21.59 -15.06
C ARG A 29 -24.02 -20.67 -15.29
N ARG A 30 -22.83 -21.23 -15.56
CA ARG A 30 -21.62 -20.47 -15.86
C ARG A 30 -21.71 -19.67 -17.16
N ARG A 31 -22.25 -20.26 -18.24
CA ARG A 31 -22.50 -19.54 -19.51
C ARG A 31 -23.48 -18.39 -19.33
N ARG A 32 -24.55 -18.59 -18.55
CA ARG A 32 -25.53 -17.54 -18.25
C ARG A 32 -24.92 -16.41 -17.42
N ALA A 33 -24.09 -16.73 -16.43
CA ALA A 33 -23.36 -15.74 -15.64
C ALA A 33 -22.36 -14.93 -16.48
N ALA A 34 -21.59 -15.58 -17.35
CA ALA A 34 -20.64 -14.91 -18.24
C ALA A 34 -21.36 -14.00 -19.25
N ARG A 35 -22.48 -14.44 -19.82
CA ARG A 35 -23.32 -13.62 -20.71
C ARG A 35 -23.87 -12.40 -19.97
N ASN A 36 -24.38 -12.59 -18.76
CA ASN A 36 -24.90 -11.48 -17.96
C ASN A 36 -23.79 -10.49 -17.58
N ALA A 37 -22.59 -10.96 -17.22
CA ALA A 37 -21.43 -10.10 -16.95
C ALA A 37 -20.98 -9.31 -18.20
N ALA A 38 -20.96 -9.94 -19.37
CA ALA A 38 -20.63 -9.27 -20.63
C ALA A 38 -21.67 -8.18 -20.98
N VAL A 39 -22.97 -8.49 -20.84
CA VAL A 39 -24.05 -7.51 -21.03
C VAL A 39 -23.93 -6.36 -20.03
N SER A 40 -23.70 -6.65 -18.76
CA SER A 40 -23.49 -5.61 -17.73
C SER A 40 -22.27 -4.74 -18.03
N THR A 41 -21.18 -5.32 -18.54
CA THR A 41 -19.96 -4.58 -18.91
C THR A 41 -20.19 -3.69 -20.13
N ILE A 42 -20.89 -4.18 -21.16
CA ILE A 42 -21.25 -3.39 -22.35
C ILE A 42 -22.17 -2.23 -21.96
N VAL A 43 -23.16 -2.47 -21.10
CA VAL A 43 -24.04 -1.43 -20.56
C VAL A 43 -23.26 -0.41 -19.74
N LEU A 44 -22.28 -0.86 -18.94
CA LEU A 44 -21.37 0.01 -18.17
C LEU A 44 -20.57 0.95 -19.07
N VAL A 45 -19.92 0.39 -20.10
CA VAL A 45 -19.09 1.14 -21.04
C VAL A 45 -19.95 2.11 -21.84
N ALA A 46 -21.12 1.69 -22.32
CA ALA A 46 -22.06 2.56 -23.02
C ALA A 46 -22.55 3.72 -22.13
N ALA A 47 -22.84 3.46 -20.85
CA ALA A 47 -23.26 4.49 -19.90
C ALA A 47 -22.14 5.49 -19.59
N VAL A 48 -20.90 5.03 -19.42
CA VAL A 48 -19.72 5.90 -19.19
C VAL A 48 -19.44 6.76 -20.43
N VAL A 49 -19.51 6.19 -21.63
CA VAL A 49 -19.34 6.94 -22.88
C VAL A 49 -20.46 7.97 -23.05
N ALA A 50 -21.72 7.59 -22.78
CA ALA A 50 -22.86 8.51 -22.85
C ALA A 50 -22.74 9.65 -21.82
N ALA A 51 -22.29 9.38 -20.60
CA ALA A 51 -22.06 10.39 -19.58
C ALA A 51 -20.92 11.34 -19.97
N ALA A 52 -19.81 10.83 -20.51
CA ALA A 52 -18.69 11.63 -20.98
C ALA A 52 -19.07 12.51 -22.19
N VAL A 53 -19.85 11.97 -23.13
CA VAL A 53 -20.37 12.71 -24.29
C VAL A 53 -21.37 13.77 -23.85
N GLY A 54 -22.30 13.45 -22.94
CA GLY A 54 -23.26 14.39 -22.38
C GLY A 54 -22.58 15.55 -21.65
N ALA A 55 -21.61 15.28 -20.78
CA ALA A 55 -20.84 16.31 -20.09
C ALA A 55 -20.05 17.20 -21.07
N ARG A 56 -19.50 16.63 -22.16
CA ARG A 56 -18.78 17.38 -23.19
C ARG A 56 -19.68 18.24 -24.07
N LEU A 57 -20.93 17.82 -24.29
CA LEU A 57 -21.92 18.60 -25.04
C LEU A 57 -22.47 19.76 -24.19
N LEU A 58 -22.69 19.53 -22.90
CA LEU A 58 -23.18 20.55 -21.95
C LEU A 58 -22.14 21.65 -21.67
N THR A 59 -20.86 21.32 -21.71
CA THR A 59 -19.75 22.29 -21.48
C THR A 59 -19.40 23.13 -22.69
N ARG A 60 -19.95 22.85 -23.88
CA ARG A 60 -19.76 23.67 -25.10
C ARG A 60 -20.75 24.80 -25.27
N SER A 61 -21.90 24.76 -24.60
CA SER A 61 -22.92 25.81 -24.66
C SER A 61 -22.69 26.82 -23.53
N ALA A 62 -22.28 28.05 -23.88
CA ALA A 62 -22.00 29.12 -22.92
C ALA A 62 -23.23 29.67 -22.16
N HIS A 63 -24.42 29.12 -22.42
CA HIS A 63 -25.67 29.46 -21.74
C HIS A 63 -26.45 28.18 -21.46
N VAL A 64 -26.32 27.63 -20.25
CA VAL A 64 -27.07 26.45 -19.81
C VAL A 64 -28.10 26.94 -18.79
N ASP A 65 -29.37 26.91 -19.17
CA ASP A 65 -30.50 27.37 -18.35
C ASP A 65 -30.73 26.45 -17.13
N LEU A 66 -31.34 26.98 -16.06
CA LEU A 66 -31.58 26.24 -14.81
C LEU A 66 -32.34 24.92 -15.01
N LEU A 67 -33.21 24.81 -16.02
CA LEU A 67 -33.94 23.57 -16.36
C LEU A 67 -33.03 22.46 -16.89
N THR A 68 -31.98 22.80 -17.63
CA THR A 68 -31.00 21.85 -18.19
C THR A 68 -30.05 21.28 -17.12
N TRP A 69 -29.81 22.04 -16.04
CA TRP A 69 -29.06 21.56 -14.88
C TRP A 69 -29.83 20.52 -14.05
N HIS A 70 -31.13 20.72 -13.84
CA HIS A 70 -31.96 19.76 -13.10
C HIS A 70 -32.13 18.43 -13.85
N SER A 71 -32.23 18.49 -15.18
CA SER A 71 -32.32 17.28 -16.01
C SER A 71 -30.98 16.55 -16.14
N ALA A 72 -29.85 17.26 -16.15
CA ALA A 72 -28.51 16.66 -16.04
C ALA A 72 -28.28 15.98 -14.67
N LEU A 73 -28.68 16.63 -13.57
CA LEU A 73 -28.61 16.07 -12.22
C LEU A 73 -29.55 14.87 -12.03
N ALA A 74 -30.76 14.93 -12.58
CA ALA A 74 -31.70 13.81 -12.57
C ALA A 74 -31.19 12.62 -13.40
N ALA A 75 -30.57 12.88 -14.56
CA ALA A 75 -29.92 11.84 -15.36
C ALA A 75 -28.71 11.23 -14.66
N ALA A 76 -27.87 12.03 -14.00
CA ALA A 76 -26.74 11.56 -13.21
C ALA A 76 -27.22 10.72 -12.00
N ALA A 77 -28.23 11.19 -11.26
CA ALA A 77 -28.83 10.47 -10.14
C ALA A 77 -29.49 9.16 -10.57
N ALA A 78 -30.24 9.16 -11.68
CA ALA A 78 -30.84 7.95 -12.25
C ALA A 78 -29.76 6.96 -12.73
N THR A 79 -28.64 7.45 -13.28
CA THR A 79 -27.50 6.63 -13.68
C THR A 79 -26.81 6.02 -12.47
N ILE A 80 -26.61 6.77 -11.38
CA ILE A 80 -26.04 6.29 -10.11
C ILE A 80 -26.96 5.24 -9.46
N VAL A 81 -28.27 5.49 -9.39
CA VAL A 81 -29.26 4.53 -8.84
C VAL A 81 -29.33 3.26 -9.67
N ALA A 82 -29.27 3.36 -11.00
CA ALA A 82 -29.18 2.21 -11.90
C ALA A 82 -27.85 1.44 -11.71
N PHE A 83 -26.72 2.14 -11.50
CA PHE A 83 -25.42 1.55 -11.21
C PHE A 83 -25.40 0.79 -9.89
N VAL A 84 -25.95 1.40 -8.82
CA VAL A 84 -26.03 0.82 -7.48
C VAL A 84 -27.03 -0.33 -7.45
N GLY A 85 -28.18 -0.21 -8.13
CA GLY A 85 -29.18 -1.26 -8.24
C GLY A 85 -28.70 -2.47 -9.06
N ALA A 86 -28.12 -2.24 -10.24
CA ALA A 86 -27.56 -3.30 -11.08
C ALA A 86 -26.31 -3.93 -10.44
N GLY A 87 -25.46 -3.12 -9.79
CA GLY A 87 -24.31 -3.56 -9.00
C GLY A 87 -24.73 -4.40 -7.80
N ALA A 88 -25.76 -4.00 -7.04
CA ALA A 88 -26.28 -4.75 -5.90
C ALA A 88 -27.00 -6.05 -6.31
N PHE A 89 -27.72 -6.06 -7.44
CA PHE A 89 -28.40 -7.24 -7.97
C PHE A 89 -27.41 -8.26 -8.57
N ALA A 90 -26.41 -7.79 -9.31
CA ALA A 90 -25.29 -8.63 -9.78
C ALA A 90 -24.42 -9.13 -8.61
N ALA A 91 -24.21 -8.29 -7.59
CA ALA A 91 -23.44 -8.64 -6.39
C ALA A 91 -24.13 -9.71 -5.55
N ARG A 92 -25.45 -9.73 -5.33
CA ARG A 92 -26.06 -10.75 -4.45
C ARG A 92 -25.90 -12.19 -4.98
N GLY A 93 -26.00 -12.40 -6.28
CA GLY A 93 -25.76 -13.71 -6.93
C GLY A 93 -24.27 -14.04 -7.06
N ALA A 94 -23.45 -13.05 -7.42
CA ALA A 94 -22.01 -13.21 -7.57
C ALA A 94 -21.29 -13.35 -6.22
N VAL A 95 -21.72 -12.67 -5.14
CA VAL A 95 -21.11 -12.70 -3.80
C VAL A 95 -21.29 -14.05 -3.14
N ARG A 96 -22.46 -14.70 -3.31
CA ARG A 96 -22.66 -16.07 -2.78
C ARG A 96 -21.76 -17.07 -3.53
N SER A 97 -21.70 -16.97 -4.86
CA SER A 97 -20.78 -17.76 -5.72
C SER A 97 -19.29 -17.47 -5.43
N LEU A 98 -18.94 -16.21 -5.19
CA LEU A 98 -17.59 -15.74 -4.91
C LEU A 98 -17.17 -16.17 -3.50
N ALA A 99 -18.07 -16.12 -2.52
CA ALA A 99 -17.80 -16.60 -1.16
C ALA A 99 -17.52 -18.11 -1.15
N THR A 100 -18.35 -18.92 -1.83
CA THR A 100 -18.11 -20.36 -1.93
C THR A 100 -16.81 -20.66 -2.69
N TYR A 101 -16.55 -19.94 -3.79
CA TYR A 101 -15.31 -20.07 -4.55
C TYR A 101 -14.08 -19.57 -3.79
N VAL A 102 -14.17 -18.52 -2.98
CA VAL A 102 -13.08 -18.02 -2.11
C VAL A 102 -12.78 -19.02 -1.01
N VAL A 103 -13.81 -19.66 -0.44
CA VAL A 103 -13.65 -20.76 0.54
C VAL A 103 -12.97 -21.98 -0.11
N GLU A 104 -13.39 -22.39 -1.30
CA GLU A 104 -12.75 -23.48 -2.06
C GLU A 104 -11.31 -23.12 -2.51
N ALA A 105 -11.07 -21.87 -2.90
CA ALA A 105 -9.76 -21.34 -3.28
C ALA A 105 -8.83 -21.13 -2.07
N ALA A 106 -9.39 -21.00 -0.87
CA ALA A 106 -8.64 -21.00 0.39
C ALA A 106 -8.29 -22.44 0.83
N ALA A 107 -9.09 -23.44 0.46
CA ALA A 107 -8.82 -24.84 0.73
C ALA A 107 -7.68 -25.43 -0.12
N LYS A 108 -7.41 -24.86 -1.31
CA LYS A 108 -6.27 -25.26 -2.15
C LYS A 108 -4.99 -24.50 -1.75
N PRO A 109 -3.82 -25.14 -1.68
CA PRO A 109 -2.56 -24.45 -1.46
C PRO A 109 -2.35 -23.39 -2.54
N ALA A 110 -2.25 -22.12 -2.13
CA ALA A 110 -2.00 -21.04 -3.09
C ALA A 110 -0.68 -21.28 -3.84
N PRO A 111 -0.62 -20.99 -5.15
CA PRO A 111 0.62 -21.11 -5.91
C PRO A 111 1.73 -20.31 -5.26
N ARG A 112 2.92 -20.89 -5.17
CA ARG A 112 4.10 -20.23 -4.61
C ARG A 112 4.70 -19.29 -5.65
N ILE A 113 5.21 -18.16 -5.19
CA ILE A 113 5.99 -17.22 -6.00
C ILE A 113 7.47 -17.30 -5.59
N SER A 114 8.37 -17.36 -6.56
CA SER A 114 9.81 -17.41 -6.35
C SER A 114 10.38 -16.03 -5.98
N ALA A 115 11.58 -16.01 -5.41
CA ALA A 115 12.31 -14.78 -5.12
C ALA A 115 12.59 -13.95 -6.38
N ARG A 116 12.82 -14.61 -7.53
CA ARG A 116 13.05 -13.95 -8.82
C ARG A 116 11.78 -13.25 -9.31
N GLU A 117 10.63 -13.90 -9.21
CA GLU A 117 9.36 -13.29 -9.59
C GLU A 117 8.99 -12.12 -8.67
N ASN A 118 9.23 -12.24 -7.37
CA ASN A 118 9.09 -11.12 -6.43
C ASN A 118 9.99 -9.94 -6.80
N LEU A 119 11.24 -10.21 -7.21
CA LEU A 119 12.16 -9.17 -7.68
C LEU A 119 11.61 -8.47 -8.94
N VAL A 120 11.13 -9.23 -9.92
CA VAL A 120 10.51 -8.67 -11.14
C VAL A 120 9.35 -7.76 -10.77
N THR A 121 8.44 -8.20 -9.89
CA THR A 121 7.34 -7.35 -9.43
C THR A 121 7.85 -6.07 -8.76
N ALA A 122 8.84 -6.17 -7.86
CA ALA A 122 9.37 -5.00 -7.15
C ALA A 122 10.07 -4.00 -8.10
N LEU A 123 10.75 -4.48 -9.14
CA LEU A 123 11.37 -3.63 -10.16
C LEU A 123 10.34 -2.93 -11.04
N LEU A 124 9.30 -3.64 -11.50
CA LEU A 124 8.20 -3.02 -12.25
C LEU A 124 7.45 -1.98 -11.40
N ALA A 125 7.19 -2.31 -10.13
CA ALA A 125 6.62 -1.40 -9.15
C ALA A 125 7.49 -0.17 -8.88
N SER A 126 8.81 -0.26 -9.07
CA SER A 126 9.71 0.89 -8.94
C SER A 126 9.43 1.95 -9.99
N LEU A 127 9.00 1.58 -11.20
CA LEU A 127 8.61 2.54 -12.25
C LEU A 127 7.41 3.38 -11.83
N VAL A 128 6.46 2.80 -11.08
CA VAL A 128 5.31 3.53 -10.52
C VAL A 128 5.80 4.64 -9.61
N ILE A 129 6.69 4.32 -8.67
CA ILE A 129 7.20 5.28 -7.68
C ILE A 129 8.13 6.30 -8.33
N VAL A 130 9.03 5.89 -9.23
CA VAL A 130 9.87 6.84 -9.98
C VAL A 130 8.98 7.80 -10.77
N GLY A 131 7.96 7.31 -11.47
CA GLY A 131 7.01 8.14 -12.20
C GLY A 131 6.26 9.11 -11.30
N LEU A 132 5.80 8.66 -10.13
CA LEU A 132 5.14 9.50 -9.13
C LEU A 132 6.03 10.67 -8.67
N TYR A 133 7.29 10.40 -8.34
CA TYR A 133 8.22 11.44 -7.89
C TYR A 133 8.68 12.37 -9.01
N VAL A 134 8.81 11.86 -10.24
CA VAL A 134 9.08 12.68 -11.44
C VAL A 134 7.93 13.64 -11.71
N ASP A 135 6.68 13.18 -11.56
CA ASP A 135 5.52 14.06 -11.68
C ASP A 135 5.45 15.09 -10.54
N GLY A 136 5.73 14.66 -9.30
CA GLY A 136 5.88 15.56 -8.15
C GLY A 136 6.92 16.66 -8.38
N TRP A 137 8.09 16.31 -8.92
CA TRP A 137 9.12 17.28 -9.32
C TRP A 137 8.57 18.32 -10.31
N ARG A 138 7.84 17.88 -11.33
CA ARG A 138 7.23 18.80 -12.31
C ARG A 138 6.22 19.74 -11.64
N HIS A 139 5.41 19.22 -10.72
CA HIS A 139 4.42 20.03 -9.99
C HIS A 139 5.05 21.11 -9.11
N ILE A 140 6.26 20.86 -8.59
CA ILE A 140 7.00 21.81 -7.74
C ILE A 140 7.79 22.81 -8.59
N ASN A 141 8.54 22.36 -9.59
CA ASN A 141 9.55 23.17 -10.26
C ASN A 141 9.08 23.82 -11.58
N LEU A 142 8.11 23.22 -12.27
CA LEU A 142 7.64 23.73 -13.57
C LEU A 142 6.22 24.33 -13.50
N ALA A 143 5.40 23.83 -12.57
CA ALA A 143 4.03 24.31 -12.44
C ALA A 143 3.90 25.52 -11.50
N ASP A 144 4.94 25.94 -10.77
CA ASP A 144 4.92 27.06 -9.81
C ASP A 144 3.69 27.04 -8.87
N ASN A 145 3.28 25.85 -8.40
CA ASN A 145 2.03 25.67 -7.63
C ASN A 145 0.75 26.15 -8.32
N ARG A 146 0.72 26.25 -9.65
CA ARG A 146 -0.48 26.47 -10.48
C ARG A 146 -1.11 25.14 -10.90
N ALA A 147 -2.41 25.13 -11.18
CA ALA A 147 -3.07 23.99 -11.84
C ALA A 147 -2.45 23.82 -13.24
N GLY A 148 -1.87 22.65 -13.49
CA GLY A 148 -1.51 22.20 -14.83
C GLY A 148 -2.68 21.47 -15.49
N ALA A 149 -2.49 20.97 -16.71
CA ALA A 149 -3.44 20.02 -17.30
C ALA A 149 -3.48 18.72 -16.46
N PHE A 150 -4.65 18.08 -16.41
CA PHE A 150 -4.88 16.82 -15.70
C PHE A 150 -3.98 15.67 -16.19
N LEU A 151 -3.77 15.56 -17.50
CA LEU A 151 -2.88 14.55 -18.09
C LEU A 151 -1.67 15.25 -18.72
N THR A 152 -0.46 14.89 -18.30
CA THR A 152 0.79 15.41 -18.90
C THR A 152 1.75 14.29 -19.24
N TRP A 153 2.73 14.56 -20.11
CA TRP A 153 3.78 13.59 -20.45
C TRP A 153 4.58 13.11 -19.23
N TRP A 154 4.60 13.88 -18.14
CA TRP A 154 5.26 13.52 -16.88
C TRP A 154 4.56 12.39 -16.13
N HIS A 155 3.27 12.14 -16.40
CA HIS A 155 2.53 11.01 -15.84
C HIS A 155 2.79 9.70 -16.58
N VAL A 156 3.39 9.74 -17.78
CA VAL A 156 3.58 8.54 -18.62
C VAL A 156 4.36 7.43 -17.91
N PRO A 157 5.49 7.70 -17.21
CA PRO A 157 6.20 6.65 -16.48
C PRO A 157 5.34 6.01 -15.38
N LEU A 158 4.51 6.80 -14.68
CA LEU A 158 3.59 6.32 -13.66
C LEU A 158 2.55 5.36 -14.27
N TYR A 159 1.91 5.76 -15.38
CA TYR A 159 0.92 4.92 -16.06
C TYR A 159 1.53 3.64 -16.65
N ILE A 160 2.66 3.76 -17.35
CA ILE A 160 3.39 2.60 -17.87
C ILE A 160 3.73 1.65 -16.73
N GLY A 161 4.33 2.16 -15.64
CA GLY A 161 4.67 1.38 -14.46
C GLY A 161 3.47 0.65 -13.87
N ALA A 162 2.34 1.35 -13.73
CA ALA A 162 1.12 0.77 -13.17
C ALA A 162 0.54 -0.32 -14.08
N THR A 163 0.47 -0.06 -15.39
CA THR A 163 -0.02 -1.02 -16.38
C THR A 163 0.85 -2.26 -16.45
N VAL A 164 2.17 -2.14 -16.58
CA VAL A 164 3.06 -3.31 -16.69
C VAL A 164 3.11 -4.11 -15.39
N THR A 165 3.05 -3.44 -14.23
CA THR A 165 2.97 -4.12 -12.93
C THR A 165 1.65 -4.87 -12.79
N GLY A 166 0.54 -4.22 -13.14
CA GLY A 166 -0.79 -4.84 -13.13
C GLY A 166 -0.87 -6.04 -14.06
N LEU A 167 -0.41 -5.90 -15.30
CA LEU A 167 -0.37 -6.98 -16.28
C LEU A 167 0.48 -8.15 -15.76
N TRP A 168 1.67 -7.87 -15.22
CA TRP A 168 2.52 -8.90 -14.61
C TRP A 168 1.78 -9.64 -13.49
N ILE A 169 1.21 -8.92 -12.51
CA ILE A 169 0.52 -9.52 -11.36
C ILE A 169 -0.70 -10.35 -11.78
N THR A 170 -1.49 -9.84 -12.71
CA THR A 170 -2.77 -10.45 -13.12
C THR A 170 -2.62 -11.58 -14.13
N THR A 171 -1.53 -11.61 -14.90
CA THR A 171 -1.25 -12.72 -15.82
C THR A 171 -0.43 -13.83 -15.19
N ARG A 172 0.29 -13.53 -14.10
CA ARG A 172 1.17 -14.51 -13.47
C ARG A 172 0.37 -15.69 -12.91
N ASN A 173 0.79 -16.89 -13.32
CA ASN A 173 0.16 -18.17 -12.97
C ASN A 173 -1.27 -18.37 -13.52
N GLN A 174 -1.74 -17.48 -14.40
CA GLN A 174 -2.99 -17.64 -15.13
C GLN A 174 -2.75 -18.34 -16.47
N SER A 175 -3.80 -19.02 -16.97
CA SER A 175 -3.86 -19.48 -18.35
C SER A 175 -4.17 -18.31 -19.28
N MET A 176 -3.24 -17.98 -20.18
CA MET A 176 -3.46 -16.91 -21.16
C MET A 176 -4.69 -17.16 -22.04
N ARG A 177 -4.96 -18.42 -22.37
CA ARG A 177 -6.15 -18.82 -23.14
C ARG A 177 -7.45 -18.54 -22.38
N ASP A 178 -7.43 -18.61 -21.05
CA ASP A 178 -8.59 -18.34 -20.21
C ASP A 178 -8.79 -16.85 -20.00
N LEU A 179 -7.70 -16.11 -19.77
CA LEU A 179 -7.74 -14.65 -19.71
C LEU A 179 -8.29 -14.03 -21.01
N LEU A 180 -7.82 -14.48 -22.17
CA LEU A 180 -8.34 -14.03 -23.47
C LEU A 180 -9.82 -14.36 -23.70
N ARG A 181 -10.38 -15.31 -22.95
CA ARG A 181 -11.82 -15.66 -22.93
C ARG A 181 -12.57 -14.96 -21.79
N GLY A 182 -11.95 -14.00 -21.11
CA GLY A 182 -12.53 -13.26 -19.98
C GLY A 182 -12.66 -14.08 -18.69
N ARG A 183 -11.89 -15.17 -18.54
CA ARG A 183 -11.91 -16.05 -17.36
C ARG A 183 -10.68 -15.78 -16.50
N PHE A 184 -10.91 -15.25 -15.30
CA PHE A 184 -9.86 -14.97 -14.31
C PHE A 184 -10.01 -15.90 -13.10
N ASP A 185 -8.93 -16.53 -12.66
CA ASP A 185 -8.91 -17.44 -11.51
C ASP A 185 -8.15 -16.81 -10.33
N ILE A 186 -8.88 -16.28 -9.35
CA ILE A 186 -8.25 -15.68 -8.14
C ILE A 186 -7.48 -16.74 -7.32
N ALA A 187 -7.84 -18.02 -7.43
CA ALA A 187 -7.17 -19.10 -6.71
C ALA A 187 -5.75 -19.31 -7.25
N ALA A 188 -5.55 -19.06 -8.54
CA ALA A 188 -4.24 -19.12 -9.20
C ALA A 188 -3.34 -17.91 -8.86
N VAL A 189 -3.84 -16.87 -8.19
CA VAL A 189 -3.02 -15.75 -7.72
C VAL A 189 -2.28 -16.13 -6.43
N PRO A 190 -0.94 -15.92 -6.36
CA PRO A 190 -0.16 -16.18 -5.15
C PRO A 190 -0.71 -15.45 -3.92
N ALA A 191 -0.61 -16.06 -2.74
CA ALA A 191 -1.24 -15.56 -1.52
C ALA A 191 -0.91 -14.08 -1.20
N GLY A 192 0.35 -13.66 -1.35
CA GLY A 192 0.77 -12.27 -1.09
C GLY A 192 0.25 -11.23 -2.11
N TYR A 193 -0.21 -11.70 -3.27
CA TYR A 193 -0.57 -10.89 -4.44
C TYR A 193 -2.08 -10.68 -4.59
N ARG A 194 -2.91 -11.44 -3.86
CA ARG A 194 -4.38 -11.31 -3.92
C ARG A 194 -4.85 -9.89 -3.58
N LEU A 195 -4.28 -9.29 -2.53
CA LEU A 195 -4.54 -7.88 -2.20
C LEU A 195 -4.02 -6.91 -3.27
N GLY A 196 -2.92 -7.25 -3.95
CA GLY A 196 -2.43 -6.46 -5.08
C GLY A 196 -3.38 -6.47 -6.28
N VAL A 197 -4.00 -7.62 -6.59
CA VAL A 197 -5.06 -7.72 -7.61
C VAL A 197 -6.27 -6.88 -7.25
N PHE A 198 -6.71 -6.93 -5.98
CA PHE A 198 -7.75 -6.02 -5.49
C PHE A 198 -7.33 -4.55 -5.63
N GLY A 199 -6.07 -4.24 -5.30
CA GLY A 199 -5.46 -2.93 -5.53
C GLY A 199 -5.55 -2.48 -6.99
N MET A 200 -5.34 -3.35 -7.98
CA MET A 200 -5.51 -2.97 -9.40
C MET A 200 -6.94 -2.56 -9.76
N GLY A 201 -7.93 -3.26 -9.20
CA GLY A 201 -9.33 -2.88 -9.35
C GLY A 201 -9.62 -1.53 -8.71
N LEU A 202 -9.10 -1.31 -7.49
CA LEU A 202 -9.23 -0.04 -6.77
C LEU A 202 -8.50 1.11 -7.47
N LEU A 203 -7.36 0.85 -8.12
CA LEU A 203 -6.62 1.83 -8.92
C LEU A 203 -7.45 2.29 -10.12
N THR A 204 -8.09 1.34 -10.82
CA THR A 204 -8.95 1.64 -11.98
C THR A 204 -10.16 2.47 -11.55
N PHE A 205 -10.81 2.07 -10.46
CA PHE A 205 -11.92 2.83 -9.86
C PHE A 205 -11.46 4.23 -9.41
N GLY A 206 -10.32 4.31 -8.71
CA GLY A 206 -9.72 5.55 -8.24
C GLY A 206 -9.44 6.50 -9.38
N ALA A 207 -8.78 6.04 -10.46
CA ALA A 207 -8.42 6.87 -11.60
C ALA A 207 -9.64 7.37 -12.39
N ALA A 208 -10.65 6.52 -12.58
CA ALA A 208 -11.89 6.93 -13.23
C ALA A 208 -12.67 7.93 -12.36
N GLY A 209 -12.74 7.68 -11.06
CA GLY A 209 -13.38 8.57 -10.10
C GLY A 209 -12.68 9.91 -9.97
N ASP A 210 -11.34 9.93 -9.97
CA ASP A 210 -10.49 11.12 -9.97
C ASP A 210 -10.76 12.00 -11.20
N ALA A 211 -10.77 11.38 -12.39
CA ALA A 211 -11.08 12.09 -13.62
C ALA A 211 -12.49 12.72 -13.59
N VAL A 212 -13.49 12.01 -13.05
CA VAL A 212 -14.85 12.54 -12.87
C VAL A 212 -14.87 13.65 -11.83
N TRP A 213 -14.17 13.48 -10.70
CA TRP A 213 -14.07 14.46 -9.62
C TRP A 213 -13.59 15.81 -10.14
N HIS A 214 -12.55 15.82 -10.97
CA HIS A 214 -12.04 17.03 -11.58
C HIS A 214 -13.01 17.72 -12.55
N THR A 215 -13.96 17.01 -13.15
CA THR A 215 -15.00 17.65 -13.99
C THR A 215 -15.97 18.50 -13.17
N PHE A 216 -16.19 18.14 -11.89
CA PHE A 216 -17.11 18.84 -11.00
C PHE A 216 -16.41 19.91 -10.16
N TYR A 217 -15.21 19.61 -9.65
CA TYR A 217 -14.54 20.42 -8.64
C TYR A 217 -13.25 21.10 -9.13
N GLY A 218 -12.82 20.85 -10.37
CA GLY A 218 -11.60 21.41 -10.93
C GLY A 218 -10.33 20.72 -10.39
N ILE A 219 -9.18 21.37 -10.57
CA ILE A 219 -7.85 20.82 -10.25
C ILE A 219 -7.36 21.41 -8.92
N GLU A 220 -6.96 20.55 -7.98
CA GLU A 220 -6.60 20.95 -6.62
C GLU A 220 -5.31 21.81 -6.55
N GLN A 221 -5.23 22.64 -5.50
CA GLN A 221 -4.07 23.49 -5.20
C GLN A 221 -3.47 23.18 -3.83
N GLY A 222 -2.18 23.46 -3.67
CA GLY A 222 -1.48 23.27 -2.41
C GLY A 222 -1.59 21.83 -1.89
N ILE A 223 -1.96 21.67 -0.62
CA ILE A 223 -2.03 20.36 0.05
C ILE A 223 -3.14 19.47 -0.52
N GLU A 224 -4.21 20.05 -1.08
CA GLU A 224 -5.36 19.30 -1.61
C GLU A 224 -4.94 18.37 -2.76
N ARG A 225 -3.87 18.72 -3.48
CA ARG A 225 -3.28 17.86 -4.53
C ARG A 225 -2.86 16.47 -4.03
N THR A 226 -2.51 16.36 -2.75
CA THR A 226 -2.16 15.07 -2.14
C THR A 226 -3.31 14.47 -1.32
N MET A 227 -4.27 15.30 -0.91
CA MET A 227 -5.31 14.97 0.06
C MET A 227 -6.70 14.74 -0.57
N SER A 228 -6.87 15.01 -1.87
CA SER A 228 -8.13 14.78 -2.57
C SER A 228 -8.64 13.35 -2.31
N PRO A 229 -9.95 13.14 -2.11
CA PRO A 229 -10.49 11.83 -1.76
C PRO A 229 -10.07 10.71 -2.72
N PHE A 230 -10.04 10.99 -4.03
CA PHE A 230 -9.64 10.00 -5.04
C PHE A 230 -8.12 9.79 -5.08
N HIS A 231 -7.29 10.78 -4.75
CA HIS A 231 -5.87 10.55 -4.50
C HIS A 231 -5.68 9.56 -3.34
N ILE A 232 -6.43 9.67 -2.24
CA ILE A 232 -6.34 8.71 -1.12
C ILE A 232 -6.72 7.29 -1.57
N VAL A 233 -7.75 7.15 -2.42
CA VAL A 233 -8.11 5.86 -3.03
C VAL A 233 -6.98 5.32 -3.91
N LEU A 234 -6.39 6.16 -4.77
CA LEU A 234 -5.27 5.81 -5.64
C LEU A 234 -4.04 5.39 -4.82
N PHE A 235 -3.68 6.12 -3.78
CA PHE A 235 -2.56 5.77 -2.91
C PHE A 235 -2.82 4.50 -2.09
N THR A 236 -4.05 4.29 -1.63
CA THR A 236 -4.45 3.03 -0.99
C THR A 236 -4.28 1.86 -1.96
N SER A 237 -4.70 2.04 -3.21
CA SER A 237 -4.52 1.04 -4.27
C SER A 237 -3.05 0.76 -4.54
N ALA A 238 -2.20 1.80 -4.58
CA ALA A 238 -0.77 1.68 -4.75
C ALA A 238 -0.14 0.91 -3.58
N ALA A 239 -0.50 1.22 -2.33
CA ALA A 239 0.00 0.49 -1.16
C ALA A 239 -0.31 -1.01 -1.23
N LEU A 240 -1.53 -1.36 -1.68
CA LEU A 240 -1.92 -2.75 -1.90
C LEU A 240 -1.08 -3.42 -3.00
N ILE A 241 -0.83 -2.75 -4.12
CA ILE A 241 -0.03 -3.28 -5.23
C ILE A 241 1.45 -3.43 -4.82
N LEU A 242 2.06 -2.34 -4.35
CA LEU A 242 3.48 -2.23 -4.00
C LEU A 242 3.87 -3.19 -2.87
N GLY A 243 2.97 -3.44 -1.92
CA GLY A 243 3.19 -4.37 -0.81
C GLY A 243 3.13 -5.86 -1.18
N SER A 244 2.86 -6.22 -2.44
CA SER A 244 2.67 -7.63 -2.84
C SER A 244 3.90 -8.51 -2.57
N PRO A 245 5.13 -8.12 -2.98
CA PRO A 245 6.32 -8.92 -2.67
C PRO A 245 6.58 -9.04 -1.16
N LEU A 246 6.38 -7.97 -0.39
CA LEU A 246 6.54 -8.00 1.07
C LEU A 246 5.58 -9.00 1.72
N ARG A 247 4.28 -8.96 1.38
CA ARG A 247 3.29 -9.91 1.89
C ARG A 247 3.58 -11.34 1.44
N ALA A 248 4.05 -11.52 0.21
CA ALA A 248 4.44 -12.84 -0.29
C ALA A 248 5.64 -13.41 0.49
N ALA A 249 6.65 -12.58 0.77
CA ALA A 249 7.79 -12.96 1.60
C ALA A 249 7.37 -13.25 3.05
N TRP A 250 6.41 -12.49 3.59
CA TRP A 250 5.87 -12.67 4.94
C TRP A 250 5.14 -14.01 5.09
N ALA A 251 4.32 -14.37 4.11
CA ALA A 251 3.58 -15.63 4.08
C ALA A 251 4.46 -16.85 3.77
N ALA A 252 5.65 -16.65 3.20
CA ALA A 252 6.55 -17.74 2.85
C ALA A 252 7.23 -18.36 4.08
N ARG A 253 7.45 -19.69 4.04
CA ARG A 253 8.29 -20.44 4.98
C ARG A 253 9.78 -20.21 4.69
N GLY A 254 10.20 -18.95 4.66
CA GLY A 254 11.58 -18.52 4.43
C GLY A 254 12.40 -18.42 5.72
N PRO A 255 13.75 -18.34 5.61
CA PRO A 255 14.64 -18.22 6.75
C PRO A 255 14.34 -16.97 7.57
N VAL A 256 14.53 -17.06 8.88
CA VAL A 256 14.41 -15.90 9.79
C VAL A 256 15.53 -14.89 9.55
N ALA A 257 16.73 -15.35 9.18
CA ALA A 257 17.88 -14.51 8.83
C ALA A 257 18.21 -14.65 7.32
N PRO A 258 17.44 -14.01 6.42
CA PRO A 258 17.74 -14.07 4.99
C PRO A 258 19.03 -13.29 4.66
N SER A 259 19.76 -13.73 3.63
CA SER A 259 20.82 -12.92 3.04
C SER A 259 20.23 -11.66 2.38
N PHE A 260 21.05 -10.62 2.21
CA PHE A 260 20.62 -9.38 1.56
C PHE A 260 19.95 -9.62 0.21
N ARG A 261 20.58 -10.41 -0.68
CA ARG A 261 20.02 -10.76 -2.00
C ARG A 261 18.65 -11.42 -1.92
N ARG A 262 18.43 -12.31 -0.94
CA ARG A 262 17.15 -13.01 -0.76
C ARG A 262 16.07 -12.10 -0.16
N PHE A 263 16.46 -11.16 0.69
CA PHE A 263 15.56 -10.20 1.32
C PHE A 263 15.23 -9.00 0.43
N PHE A 264 16.09 -8.68 -0.53
CA PHE A 264 16.01 -7.48 -1.36
C PHE A 264 14.63 -7.22 -2.00
N PRO A 265 13.89 -8.21 -2.55
CA PRO A 265 12.56 -7.95 -3.09
C PRO A 265 11.55 -7.48 -2.04
N ALA A 266 11.62 -8.02 -0.82
CA ALA A 266 10.76 -7.60 0.28
C ALA A 266 11.17 -6.22 0.82
N LEU A 267 12.49 -5.97 0.91
CA LEU A 267 13.04 -4.65 1.27
C LEU A 267 12.62 -3.57 0.26
N LEU A 268 12.74 -3.85 -1.04
CA LEU A 268 12.35 -2.91 -2.08
C LEU A 268 10.83 -2.66 -2.02
N SER A 269 10.01 -3.70 -1.90
CA SER A 269 8.56 -3.56 -1.70
C SER A 269 8.20 -2.71 -0.47
N LEU A 270 8.83 -2.95 0.68
CA LEU A 270 8.67 -2.14 1.89
C LEU A 270 9.06 -0.67 1.65
N THR A 271 10.21 -0.45 1.01
CA THR A 271 10.76 0.90 0.73
C THR A 271 9.86 1.68 -0.24
N LEU A 272 9.32 1.02 -1.27
CA LEU A 272 8.40 1.62 -2.24
C LEU A 272 7.03 1.92 -1.61
N SER A 273 6.51 1.03 -0.76
CA SER A 273 5.29 1.31 0.01
C SER A 273 5.49 2.50 0.95
N THR A 274 6.65 2.60 1.63
CA THR A 274 7.00 3.78 2.42
C THR A 274 7.12 5.03 1.56
N ALA A 275 7.67 4.92 0.34
CA ALA A 275 7.79 6.06 -0.59
C ALA A 275 6.45 6.58 -1.07
N ALA A 276 5.46 5.71 -1.30
CA ALA A 276 4.10 6.12 -1.62
C ALA A 276 3.47 6.92 -0.47
N ILE A 277 3.60 6.44 0.77
CA ILE A 277 3.10 7.16 1.95
C ILE A 277 3.86 8.48 2.13
N SER A 278 5.18 8.47 1.97
CA SER A 278 6.04 9.65 2.07
C SER A 278 5.62 10.75 1.11
N PHE A 279 5.21 10.39 -0.11
CA PHE A 279 4.72 11.35 -1.10
C PHE A 279 3.42 12.03 -0.63
N ILE A 280 2.46 11.27 -0.09
CA ILE A 280 1.19 11.82 0.41
C ILE A 280 1.44 12.85 1.52
N VAL A 281 2.33 12.53 2.46
CA VAL A 281 2.60 13.38 3.64
C VAL A 281 3.80 14.29 3.46
N GLN A 282 4.25 14.53 2.22
CA GLN A 282 5.53 15.22 1.94
C GLN A 282 5.64 16.65 2.52
N PHE A 283 4.51 17.30 2.81
CA PHE A 283 4.47 18.61 3.49
C PHE A 283 4.79 18.55 4.98
N LEU A 284 4.86 17.35 5.57
CA LEU A 284 5.30 17.08 6.94
C LEU A 284 6.63 16.31 6.97
N LEU A 285 7.46 16.44 5.94
CA LEU A 285 8.77 15.77 5.88
C LEU A 285 9.94 16.76 5.81
N PRO A 286 11.05 16.49 6.52
CA PRO A 286 12.20 17.38 6.59
C PRO A 286 13.01 17.42 5.29
N TYR A 287 12.66 16.60 4.30
CA TYR A 287 13.43 16.45 3.07
C TYR A 287 12.98 17.41 1.96
N LEU A 288 11.83 18.07 2.15
CA LEU A 288 11.21 18.94 1.17
C LEU A 288 10.42 20.05 1.87
N LEU A 289 10.71 21.32 1.54
CA LEU A 289 9.99 22.47 2.09
C LEU A 289 9.02 23.05 1.06
N TRP A 290 7.75 23.15 1.46
CA TRP A 290 6.68 23.77 0.68
C TRP A 290 6.62 25.30 0.86
N THR A 291 7.17 25.80 1.96
CA THR A 291 7.17 27.22 2.30
C THR A 291 8.57 27.81 2.19
N LYS A 292 8.65 29.10 1.85
CA LYS A 292 9.91 29.83 1.85
C LYS A 292 10.41 29.99 3.29
N PRO A 293 11.74 29.92 3.52
CA PRO A 293 12.30 30.24 4.83
C PRO A 293 11.90 31.67 5.24
N VAL A 294 11.61 31.86 6.52
CA VAL A 294 11.31 33.17 7.08
C VAL A 294 12.53 33.64 7.89
N PRO A 295 13.08 34.84 7.63
CA PRO A 295 14.29 35.32 8.30
C PRO A 295 14.12 35.50 9.81
N ASP A 296 12.94 35.92 10.24
CA ASP A 296 12.59 36.10 11.65
C ASP A 296 11.22 35.46 11.94
N ILE A 297 11.24 34.25 12.50
CA ILE A 297 10.04 33.53 12.92
C ILE A 297 9.36 34.25 14.09
N ALA A 298 10.09 34.94 14.96
CA ALA A 298 9.49 35.64 16.10
C ALA A 298 8.67 36.86 15.65
N ALA A 299 9.12 37.55 14.60
CA ALA A 299 8.39 38.67 14.00
C ALA A 299 7.03 38.27 13.39
N LEU A 300 6.76 36.97 13.20
CA LEU A 300 5.49 36.48 12.67
C LEU A 300 4.38 36.31 13.72
N GLY A 301 4.66 36.55 15.01
CA GLY A 301 3.68 36.32 16.08
C GLY A 301 3.13 34.90 16.07
N ASP A 302 1.80 34.75 16.07
CA ASP A 302 1.11 33.45 16.07
C ASP A 302 1.49 32.56 14.87
N ALA A 303 1.76 33.14 13.70
CA ALA A 303 2.21 32.39 12.53
C ALA A 303 3.64 31.82 12.73
N GLY A 304 4.46 32.50 13.52
CA GLY A 304 5.76 32.02 13.95
C GLY A 304 5.64 30.80 14.85
N GLU A 305 4.71 30.85 15.81
CA GLU A 305 4.43 29.71 16.69
C GLU A 305 3.90 28.50 15.94
N ASN A 306 2.96 28.70 15.00
CA ASN A 306 2.49 27.64 14.12
C ASN A 306 3.64 27.01 13.29
N THR A 307 4.63 27.80 12.87
CA THR A 307 5.81 27.28 12.17
C THR A 307 6.64 26.34 13.07
N ARG A 308 6.77 26.66 14.36
CA ARG A 308 7.43 25.76 15.33
C ARG A 308 6.65 24.47 15.54
N ILE A 309 5.34 24.56 15.69
CA ILE A 309 4.44 23.41 15.85
C ILE A 309 4.55 22.48 14.62
N VAL A 310 4.46 23.03 13.41
CA VAL A 310 4.62 22.27 12.16
C VAL A 310 6.03 21.68 12.03
N GLY A 311 7.04 22.42 12.48
CA GLY A 311 8.42 21.93 12.55
C GLY A 311 8.56 20.69 13.46
N LEU A 312 7.96 20.72 14.65
CA LEU A 312 7.94 19.56 15.55
C LEU A 312 7.13 18.40 14.96
N ALA A 313 5.97 18.69 14.37
CA ALA A 313 5.16 17.68 13.68
C ALA A 313 5.91 17.02 12.52
N THR A 314 6.72 17.79 11.78
CA THR A 314 7.59 17.30 10.72
C THR A 314 8.62 16.29 11.24
N VAL A 315 9.25 16.61 12.38
CA VAL A 315 10.20 15.73 13.04
C VAL A 315 9.55 14.40 13.43
N LEU A 316 8.41 14.46 14.12
CA LEU A 316 7.74 13.26 14.63
C LEU A 316 7.12 12.42 13.50
N THR A 317 6.55 13.06 12.49
CA THR A 317 5.95 12.37 11.32
C THR A 317 7.02 11.63 10.53
N ALA A 318 8.13 12.29 10.20
CA ALA A 318 9.24 11.64 9.51
C ALA A 318 9.86 10.51 10.34
N ASN A 319 9.93 10.68 11.66
CA ASN A 319 10.38 9.62 12.56
C ASN A 319 9.48 8.38 12.48
N LEU A 320 8.16 8.55 12.59
CA LEU A 320 7.21 7.44 12.49
C LEU A 320 7.27 6.76 11.12
N LEU A 321 7.34 7.55 10.05
CA LEU A 321 7.40 7.07 8.67
C LEU A 321 8.61 6.17 8.40
N LEU A 322 9.76 6.46 9.02
CA LEU A 322 10.99 5.68 8.88
C LEU A 322 11.04 4.51 9.87
N MET A 323 10.67 4.74 11.13
CA MET A 323 10.81 3.74 12.18
C MET A 323 9.73 2.66 12.10
N ALA A 324 8.48 2.98 11.76
CA ALA A 324 7.40 2.01 11.66
C ALA A 324 7.69 0.85 10.69
N PRO A 325 8.06 1.09 9.41
CA PRO A 325 8.40 0.01 8.48
C PRO A 325 9.63 -0.79 8.92
N LEU A 326 10.66 -0.15 9.48
CA LEU A 326 11.85 -0.84 10.00
C LEU A 326 11.48 -1.79 11.14
N LEU A 327 10.76 -1.29 12.16
CA LEU A 327 10.32 -2.08 13.31
C LEU A 327 9.35 -3.18 12.88
N PHE A 328 8.47 -2.90 11.91
CA PHE A 328 7.61 -3.92 11.32
C PHE A 328 8.42 -5.07 10.72
N ALA A 329 9.47 -4.78 9.94
CA ALA A 329 10.34 -5.83 9.39
C ALA A 329 11.06 -6.65 10.48
N LEU A 330 11.50 -6.01 11.57
CA LEU A 330 12.17 -6.66 12.70
C LEU A 330 11.27 -7.65 13.46
N ARG A 331 9.95 -7.57 13.31
CA ARG A 331 9.02 -8.56 13.90
C ARG A 331 9.12 -9.95 13.27
N ARG A 332 9.63 -10.06 12.05
CA ARG A 332 9.64 -11.32 11.29
C ARG A 332 11.04 -11.78 10.91
N TRP A 333 11.96 -10.85 10.70
CA TRP A 333 13.28 -11.16 10.20
C TRP A 333 14.38 -10.57 11.07
N ARG A 334 15.48 -11.31 11.15
CA ARG A 334 16.79 -10.75 11.43
C ARG A 334 17.27 -10.11 10.13
N VAL A 335 16.91 -8.84 9.95
CA VAL A 335 17.15 -8.14 8.69
C VAL A 335 18.66 -8.06 8.39
N PRO A 336 19.08 -8.23 7.12
CA PRO A 336 20.48 -8.12 6.74
C PRO A 336 20.95 -6.66 6.85
N PHE A 337 22.24 -6.48 7.13
CA PHE A 337 22.88 -5.16 7.15
C PHE A 337 22.62 -4.41 5.83
N GLY A 338 22.34 -3.11 5.91
CA GLY A 338 21.95 -2.25 4.80
C GLY A 338 20.43 -2.08 4.65
N THR A 339 19.62 -2.78 5.45
CA THR A 339 18.15 -2.68 5.39
C THR A 339 17.66 -1.31 5.82
N ALA A 340 18.09 -0.83 6.98
CA ALA A 340 17.69 0.49 7.48
C ALA A 340 18.29 1.60 6.61
N THR A 341 19.55 1.43 6.19
CA THR A 341 20.23 2.35 5.27
C THR A 341 19.44 2.55 3.98
N VAL A 342 19.16 1.47 3.23
CA VAL A 342 18.40 1.57 1.97
C VAL A 342 17.03 2.20 2.18
N LEU A 343 16.31 1.78 3.22
CA LEU A 343 14.99 2.31 3.51
C LEU A 343 15.03 3.83 3.73
N PHE A 344 15.93 4.31 4.60
CA PHE A 344 15.98 5.70 5.05
C PHE A 344 16.53 6.62 3.97
N THR A 345 17.66 6.24 3.34
CA THR A 345 18.28 7.06 2.31
C THR A 345 17.40 7.18 1.08
N THR A 346 16.68 6.13 0.70
CA THR A 346 15.76 6.19 -0.44
C THR A 346 14.64 7.20 -0.20
N GLN A 347 14.06 7.25 1.01
CA GLN A 347 13.03 8.26 1.30
C GLN A 347 13.59 9.68 1.21
N ALA A 348 14.76 9.92 1.82
CA ALA A 348 15.40 11.23 1.79
C ALA A 348 15.78 11.66 0.37
N VAL A 349 16.37 10.76 -0.43
CA VAL A 349 16.76 11.03 -1.82
C VAL A 349 15.54 11.35 -2.68
N LEU A 350 14.52 10.49 -2.67
CA LEU A 350 13.32 10.70 -3.49
C LEU A 350 12.64 12.02 -3.14
N GLN A 351 12.49 12.32 -1.85
CA GLN A 351 11.85 13.56 -1.39
C GLN A 351 12.67 14.81 -1.74
N SER A 352 13.97 14.82 -1.46
CA SER A 352 14.82 15.95 -1.83
C SER A 352 14.95 16.11 -3.35
N ALA A 353 14.79 15.04 -4.14
CA ALA A 353 14.91 15.10 -5.60
C ALA A 353 13.79 15.91 -6.23
N MET A 354 12.61 15.94 -5.60
CA MET A 354 11.47 16.71 -6.09
C MET A 354 11.69 18.23 -6.04
N LYS A 355 12.76 18.70 -5.37
CA LYS A 355 13.12 20.13 -5.30
C LYS A 355 14.63 20.31 -5.53
N ASP A 356 15.13 19.72 -6.61
CA ASP A 356 16.50 19.87 -7.11
C ASP A 356 17.60 19.65 -6.06
N MET A 357 17.40 18.69 -5.16
CA MET A 357 18.34 18.42 -4.05
C MET A 357 18.59 19.63 -3.13
N GLU A 358 17.67 20.60 -3.03
CA GLU A 358 17.81 21.77 -2.13
C GLU A 358 18.12 21.34 -0.69
N ARG A 359 17.53 20.22 -0.25
CA ARG A 359 17.82 19.59 1.05
C ARG A 359 18.58 18.27 0.94
N GLY A 360 19.38 18.09 -0.11
CA GLY A 360 20.21 16.90 -0.33
C GLY A 360 21.15 16.60 0.85
N TRP A 361 21.52 17.60 1.64
CA TRP A 361 22.25 17.42 2.89
C TRP A 361 21.51 16.55 3.93
N ALA A 362 20.17 16.54 3.93
CA ALA A 362 19.37 15.71 4.84
C ALA A 362 19.48 14.21 4.48
N VAL A 363 19.89 13.88 3.25
CA VAL A 363 20.26 12.50 2.86
C VAL A 363 21.44 12.01 3.68
N VAL A 364 22.40 12.88 4.03
CA VAL A 364 23.54 12.52 4.89
C VAL A 364 23.07 12.13 6.28
N ALA A 365 22.13 12.88 6.88
CA ALA A 365 21.55 12.54 8.16
C ALA A 365 20.80 11.19 8.12
N ALA A 366 20.01 10.96 7.07
CA ALA A 366 19.32 9.68 6.85
C ALA A 366 20.29 8.51 6.66
N LEU A 367 21.40 8.72 5.94
CA LEU A 367 22.47 7.74 5.76
C LEU A 367 23.14 7.38 7.08
N LEU A 368 23.54 8.38 7.88
CA LEU A 368 24.17 8.16 9.18
C LEU A 368 23.24 7.38 10.12
N ALA A 369 21.95 7.75 10.16
CA ALA A 369 20.95 7.04 10.96
C ALA A 369 20.73 5.60 10.49
N GLY A 370 20.63 5.38 9.18
CA GLY A 370 20.44 4.05 8.61
C GLY A 370 21.63 3.12 8.88
N VAL A 371 22.86 3.62 8.71
CA VAL A 371 24.09 2.87 9.02
C VAL A 371 24.17 2.58 10.52
N ALA A 372 23.85 3.56 11.38
CA ALA A 372 23.81 3.35 12.82
C ALA A 372 22.76 2.29 13.22
N ALA A 373 21.57 2.33 12.64
CA ALA A 373 20.52 1.33 12.85
C ALA A 373 20.99 -0.06 12.42
N ASP A 374 21.54 -0.21 11.22
CA ASP A 374 22.06 -1.49 10.73
C ASP A 374 23.20 -2.02 11.60
N ALA A 375 24.10 -1.14 12.07
CA ALA A 375 25.19 -1.50 12.97
C ALA A 375 24.66 -1.94 14.35
N LEU A 376 23.66 -1.24 14.92
CA LEU A 376 23.02 -1.61 16.18
C LEU A 376 22.27 -2.94 16.04
N ILE A 377 21.53 -3.13 14.95
CA ILE A 377 20.81 -4.39 14.65
C ILE A 377 21.80 -5.55 14.61
N ALA A 378 22.93 -5.38 13.91
CA ALA A 378 23.97 -6.39 13.79
C ALA A 378 24.67 -6.66 15.14
N LYS A 379 25.14 -5.60 15.82
CA LYS A 379 25.88 -5.68 17.09
C LYS A 379 25.04 -6.27 18.21
N LEU A 380 23.80 -5.81 18.35
CA LEU A 380 22.89 -6.31 19.38
C LEU A 380 22.25 -7.64 19.00
N ARG A 381 22.51 -8.16 17.78
CA ARG A 381 21.91 -9.38 17.23
C ARG A 381 20.39 -9.37 17.44
N VAL A 382 19.75 -8.32 16.94
CA VAL A 382 18.31 -8.12 17.10
C VAL A 382 17.55 -9.29 16.47
N THR A 383 16.58 -9.83 17.20
CA THR A 383 15.67 -10.88 16.76
C THR A 383 14.23 -10.51 17.16
N PRO A 384 13.21 -11.13 16.56
CA PRO A 384 11.81 -10.92 16.95
C PRO A 384 11.54 -11.10 18.45
N GLU A 385 12.28 -11.98 19.11
CA GLU A 385 12.12 -12.34 20.52
C GLU A 385 12.83 -11.37 21.48
N ARG A 386 13.79 -10.58 20.99
CA ARG A 386 14.63 -9.69 21.82
C ARG A 386 14.08 -8.28 21.87
N ALA A 387 12.96 -8.12 22.59
CA ALA A 387 12.26 -6.85 22.77
C ALA A 387 13.18 -5.69 23.19
N ALA A 388 14.06 -5.92 24.18
CA ALA A 388 14.98 -4.89 24.67
C ALA A 388 15.94 -4.39 23.58
N ALA A 389 16.47 -5.31 22.76
CA ALA A 389 17.37 -4.94 21.66
C ALA A 389 16.63 -4.14 20.58
N GLN A 390 15.38 -4.49 20.28
CA GLN A 390 14.54 -3.71 19.36
C GLN A 390 14.28 -2.30 19.91
N ARG A 391 13.99 -2.17 21.22
CA ARG A 391 13.80 -0.86 21.87
C ARG A 391 15.05 0.00 21.83
N VAL A 392 16.24 -0.58 22.01
CA VAL A 392 17.50 0.17 21.86
C VAL A 392 17.67 0.69 20.43
N VAL A 393 17.45 -0.14 19.41
CA VAL A 393 17.46 0.31 18.01
C VAL A 393 16.41 1.40 17.80
N ALA A 394 15.20 1.21 18.33
CA ALA A 394 14.08 2.13 18.17
C ALA A 394 14.32 3.49 18.84
N GLY A 395 15.01 3.51 19.98
CA GLY A 395 15.33 4.73 20.72
C GLY A 395 16.58 5.45 20.21
N VAL A 396 17.65 4.71 19.88
CA VAL A 396 18.93 5.32 19.49
C VAL A 396 18.93 5.81 18.04
N THR A 397 18.28 5.08 17.12
CA THR A 397 18.26 5.45 15.70
C THR A 397 17.72 6.86 15.46
N PRO A 398 16.57 7.27 16.05
CA PRO A 398 16.08 8.63 15.94
C PRO A 398 17.05 9.68 16.50
N LEU A 399 17.75 9.38 17.60
CA LEU A 399 18.73 10.32 18.17
C LEU A 399 19.85 10.59 17.17
N VAL A 400 20.38 9.55 16.54
CA VAL A 400 21.42 9.71 15.50
C VAL A 400 20.89 10.52 14.32
N LEU A 401 19.67 10.22 13.84
CA LEU A 401 19.04 10.93 12.73
C LEU A 401 18.92 12.43 13.02
N TRP A 402 18.27 12.77 14.14
CA TRP A 402 17.91 14.15 14.43
C TRP A 402 19.09 14.97 14.96
N LEU A 403 20.02 14.37 15.71
CA LEU A 403 21.28 15.05 16.06
C LEU A 403 22.10 15.36 14.81
N SER A 404 22.20 14.42 13.86
CA SER A 404 22.90 14.67 12.59
C SER A 404 22.19 15.76 11.78
N TYR A 405 20.87 15.70 11.69
CA TYR A 405 20.06 16.68 10.96
C TYR A 405 20.19 18.10 11.55
N PHE A 406 19.99 18.26 12.86
CA PHE A 406 20.14 19.56 13.53
C PHE A 406 21.60 20.04 13.56
N GLY A 407 22.56 19.12 13.68
CA GLY A 407 23.98 19.43 13.57
C GLY A 407 24.33 20.01 12.20
N ILE A 408 23.90 19.36 11.12
CA ILE A 408 24.11 19.86 9.75
C ILE A 408 23.42 21.21 9.55
N LEU A 409 22.19 21.39 10.02
CA LEU A 409 21.50 22.68 9.96
C LEU A 409 22.30 23.79 10.65
N ARG A 410 22.76 23.53 11.88
CA ARG A 410 23.47 24.52 12.69
C ARG A 410 24.84 24.88 12.10
N PHE A 411 25.64 23.88 11.77
CA PHE A 411 27.04 24.08 11.39
C PHE A 411 27.25 24.25 9.89
N GLY A 412 26.40 23.65 9.06
CA GLY A 412 26.47 23.75 7.60
C GLY A 412 25.67 24.92 7.04
N TYR A 413 24.54 25.27 7.66
CA TYR A 413 23.62 26.28 7.14
C TYR A 413 23.40 27.47 8.09
N GLY A 414 24.03 27.48 9.26
CA GLY A 414 23.84 28.54 10.26
C GLY A 414 22.45 28.58 10.90
N VAL A 415 21.58 27.62 10.58
CA VAL A 415 20.20 27.57 11.03
C VAL A 415 20.14 26.96 12.43
N GLY A 416 19.88 27.79 13.44
CA GLY A 416 19.68 27.36 14.82
C GLY A 416 18.22 27.39 15.20
N TRP A 417 17.71 26.28 15.73
CA TRP A 417 16.42 26.26 16.43
C TRP A 417 16.63 26.63 17.89
N GLU A 418 15.57 27.11 18.56
CA GLU A 418 15.61 27.40 19.98
C GLU A 418 16.01 26.14 20.76
N ARG A 419 16.89 26.32 21.75
CA ARG A 419 17.55 25.23 22.48
C ARG A 419 16.56 24.17 22.96
N ASN A 420 15.47 24.60 23.59
CA ASN A 420 14.49 23.69 24.17
C ASN A 420 13.69 22.94 23.11
N VAL A 421 13.41 23.55 21.95
CA VAL A 421 12.59 22.96 20.89
C VAL A 421 13.34 21.82 20.21
N TRP A 422 14.57 22.05 19.73
CA TRP A 422 15.29 21.00 19.01
C TRP A 422 15.74 19.85 19.93
N LEU A 423 16.16 20.15 21.17
CA LEU A 423 16.48 19.11 22.16
C LEU A 423 15.26 18.25 22.46
N SER A 424 14.10 18.87 22.70
CA SER A 424 12.86 18.15 22.97
C SER A 424 12.42 17.35 21.75
N ALA A 425 12.56 17.88 20.54
CA ALA A 425 12.23 17.16 19.31
C ALA A 425 13.07 15.90 19.13
N VAL A 426 14.38 15.97 19.38
CA VAL A 426 15.30 14.81 19.36
C VAL A 426 14.88 13.76 20.39
N LEU A 427 14.62 14.18 21.64
CA LEU A 427 14.23 13.27 22.72
C LEU A 427 12.85 12.62 22.46
N LEU A 428 11.87 13.39 22.00
CA LEU A 428 10.55 12.89 21.64
C LEU A 428 10.61 11.92 20.45
N ALA A 429 11.49 12.15 19.48
CA ALA A 429 11.72 11.21 18.38
C ALA A 429 12.27 9.86 18.90
N GLY A 430 13.25 9.89 19.81
CA GLY A 430 13.74 8.67 20.48
C GLY A 430 12.64 7.96 21.27
N LEU A 431 11.89 8.71 22.09
CA LEU A 431 10.80 8.17 22.91
C LEU A 431 9.68 7.56 22.05
N SER A 432 9.24 8.26 21.01
CA SER A 432 8.21 7.75 20.09
C SER A 432 8.63 6.46 19.40
N GLY A 433 9.92 6.29 19.06
CA GLY A 433 10.45 5.03 18.57
C GLY A 433 10.33 3.89 19.58
N VAL A 434 10.71 4.13 20.84
CA VAL A 434 10.59 3.13 21.93
C VAL A 434 9.12 2.76 22.20
N LEU A 435 8.21 3.75 22.20
CA LEU A 435 6.77 3.52 22.36
C LEU A 435 6.24 2.67 21.21
N LEU A 436 6.56 3.03 19.97
CA LEU A 436 6.16 2.27 18.78
C LEU A 436 6.70 0.84 18.81
N SER A 437 7.97 0.64 19.19
CA SER A 437 8.54 -0.70 19.37
C SER A 437 7.79 -1.50 20.43
N SER A 438 7.36 -0.86 21.52
CA SER A 438 6.62 -1.52 22.60
C SER A 438 5.20 -1.96 22.19
N LEU A 439 4.58 -1.26 21.23
CA LEU A 439 3.30 -1.65 20.63
C LEU A 439 3.44 -2.76 19.59
N LEU A 440 4.59 -2.83 18.91
CA LEU A 440 4.82 -3.76 17.79
C LEU A 440 5.41 -5.11 18.23
N VAL A 441 6.16 -5.14 19.33
CA VAL A 441 6.68 -6.39 19.91
C VAL A 441 5.56 -7.08 20.68
N PRO A 442 5.23 -8.35 20.38
CA PRO A 442 4.26 -9.10 21.18
C PRO A 442 4.66 -9.06 22.66
N ALA A 443 3.71 -8.79 23.56
CA ALA A 443 3.93 -9.06 24.97
C ALA A 443 4.35 -10.53 25.07
N GLN A 444 5.57 -10.81 25.54
CA GLN A 444 5.86 -12.18 25.93
C GLN A 444 4.88 -12.52 27.05
N PRO A 445 4.18 -13.66 27.00
CA PRO A 445 3.45 -14.11 28.17
C PRO A 445 4.48 -14.13 29.29
N ALA A 446 4.20 -13.39 30.37
CA ALA A 446 4.88 -13.65 31.62
C ALA A 446 4.57 -15.11 31.92
N VAL A 447 5.50 -16.01 31.63
CA VAL A 447 5.45 -17.36 32.17
C VAL A 447 5.59 -17.11 33.66
N ALA A 448 4.46 -17.01 34.36
CA ALA A 448 4.42 -17.17 35.78
C ALA A 448 5.07 -18.54 36.03
N GLY A 449 6.29 -18.51 36.56
CA GLY A 449 6.99 -19.69 37.04
C GLY A 449 6.29 -20.18 38.31
N ALA A 450 5.13 -20.80 38.11
CA ALA A 450 4.30 -21.56 39.04
C ALA A 450 3.09 -21.96 38.18
N ASP A 451 3.10 -23.09 37.48
CA ASP A 451 2.38 -24.28 37.95
C ASP A 451 2.74 -25.50 37.08
N VAL A 452 3.99 -25.98 37.16
CA VAL A 452 4.40 -27.27 36.54
C VAL A 452 4.50 -28.39 37.58
N HIS A 453 4.06 -28.18 38.83
CA HIS A 453 4.11 -29.22 39.88
C HIS A 453 2.75 -29.75 40.37
N VAL A 454 1.63 -29.45 39.71
CA VAL A 454 0.30 -29.90 40.20
C VAL A 454 -0.26 -31.12 39.45
N LEU A 455 0.32 -31.52 38.32
CA LEU A 455 -0.20 -32.68 37.55
C LEU A 455 0.58 -33.99 37.74
N GLU A 456 1.72 -33.98 38.45
CA GLU A 456 2.50 -35.21 38.69
C GLU A 456 2.16 -35.89 40.03
N VAL A 457 1.49 -35.18 40.97
CA VAL A 457 1.12 -35.74 42.28
C VAL A 457 -0.30 -36.34 42.29
N ALA A 458 -1.14 -36.01 41.30
CA ALA A 458 -2.51 -36.53 41.22
C ALA A 458 -2.58 -37.97 40.69
N ASP A 459 -1.60 -38.43 39.90
CA ASP A 459 -1.58 -39.79 39.36
C ASP A 459 -0.97 -40.82 40.34
N GLU A 460 -0.13 -40.41 41.28
CA GLU A 460 0.39 -41.32 42.32
C GLU A 460 -0.60 -41.59 43.47
N GLN A 461 -1.60 -40.73 43.68
CA GLN A 461 -2.62 -40.94 44.73
C GLN A 461 -3.87 -41.71 44.26
N LEU A 462 -3.98 -42.02 42.97
CA LEU A 462 -5.03 -42.90 42.43
C LEU A 462 -4.57 -44.37 42.26
N ALA A 463 -3.31 -44.66 42.57
CA ALA A 463 -2.70 -45.99 42.46
C ALA A 463 -2.31 -46.62 43.82
N ALA A 464 -2.71 -46.03 44.94
CA ALA A 464 -2.59 -46.57 46.30
C ALA A 464 -3.98 -46.65 46.96
#